data_AF-A0A7W1M1P1-F1
#
_entry.id   AF-A0A7W1M1P1-F1
#
_cell.length_a   1.000
_cell.length_b   1.000
_cell.length_c   1.000
_cell.angle_alpha   90.00
_cell.angle_beta   90.00
_cell.angle_gamma   90.00
#
_symmetry.space_group_name_H-M   'P 1'
#
loop_
_entity.id
_entity.type
_entity.pdbx_description
1 polymer ?
#
loop_
_entity_poly.entity_id
_entity_poly.type
_entity_poly.pdbx_seq_one_letter_code
_entity_poly.pdbx_strand_id
1 'polypeptide(L)' 'SGGHSAAGAGALAAAAAAAGQGYGEDGSELEAMPVVEQRVLDEEHQVGRNDPCWCGSGKKFKKCHGS' A
#
# COMPACT_ATOMS: atom_id res chain seq x y z
N SER A 1 -9.70 49.52 21.54
CA SER A 1 -10.99 48.97 21.99
C SER A 1 -11.38 47.86 21.04
N GLY A 2 -11.72 46.67 21.57
CA GLY A 2 -12.21 45.52 20.80
C GLY A 2 -11.31 44.29 20.89
N GLY A 3 -11.43 43.55 22.00
CA GLY A 3 -10.75 42.26 22.18
C GLY A 3 -11.49 41.14 21.46
N HIS A 4 -10.74 40.24 20.82
CA HIS A 4 -11.28 39.00 20.27
C HIS A 4 -11.19 37.90 21.33
N SER A 5 -12.37 37.52 21.82
CA SER A 5 -12.62 36.56 22.88
C SER A 5 -12.13 35.15 22.56
N ALA A 6 -11.47 34.54 23.55
CA ALA A 6 -11.20 33.12 23.63
C ALA A 6 -12.48 32.35 23.98
N ALA A 7 -12.92 31.44 23.12
CA ALA A 7 -13.79 30.32 23.50
C ALA A 7 -13.89 29.31 22.33
N GLY A 8 -12.97 28.34 22.30
CA GLY A 8 -12.97 27.25 21.32
C GLY A 8 -12.21 26.03 21.81
N ALA A 9 -12.17 25.80 23.14
CA ALA A 9 -11.52 24.65 23.76
C ALA A 9 -12.60 23.86 24.51
N GLY A 10 -13.31 22.96 23.81
CA GLY A 10 -14.35 22.17 24.46
C GLY A 10 -14.99 21.04 23.66
N ALA A 11 -14.68 20.86 22.37
CA ALA A 11 -15.42 19.94 21.51
C ALA A 11 -14.69 18.63 21.14
N LEU A 12 -13.51 18.33 21.70
CA LEU A 12 -12.67 17.20 21.22
C LEU A 12 -12.54 16.01 22.19
N ALA A 13 -13.18 16.03 23.37
CA ALA A 13 -12.88 15.06 24.43
C ALA A 13 -13.88 13.90 24.62
N ALA A 14 -14.79 13.62 23.68
CA ALA A 14 -15.88 12.65 23.92
C ALA A 14 -16.00 11.48 22.91
N ALA A 15 -14.98 11.21 22.08
CA ALA A 15 -15.06 10.17 21.04
C ALA A 15 -14.15 8.95 21.27
N ALA A 16 -13.51 8.80 22.43
CA ALA A 16 -12.49 7.76 22.66
C ALA A 16 -12.95 6.51 23.44
N ALA A 17 -14.25 6.36 23.75
CA ALA A 17 -14.73 5.25 24.58
C ALA A 17 -15.95 4.56 23.95
N ALA A 18 -15.73 3.62 23.01
CA ALA A 18 -16.59 2.44 22.77
C ALA A 18 -16.25 1.67 21.47
N ALA A 19 -14.97 1.42 21.16
CA ALA A 19 -14.62 0.52 20.05
C ALA A 19 -13.54 -0.46 20.48
N GLY A 20 -13.95 -1.55 21.14
CA GLY A 20 -13.05 -2.66 21.39
C GLY A 20 -13.56 -3.60 22.47
N GLN A 21 -14.37 -4.58 22.08
CA GLN A 21 -14.53 -5.87 22.76
C GLN A 21 -15.29 -6.84 21.85
N GLY A 22 -14.59 -7.87 21.35
CA GLY A 22 -15.18 -9.13 20.89
C GLY A 22 -15.06 -9.42 19.40
N TYR A 23 -13.95 -10.01 18.96
CA TYR A 23 -14.01 -11.02 17.90
C TYR A 23 -14.16 -12.37 18.61
N GLY A 24 -15.24 -13.08 18.29
CA GLY A 24 -15.53 -14.41 18.81
C GLY A 24 -14.55 -15.43 18.25
N GLU A 25 -14.16 -16.37 19.09
CA GLU A 25 -13.46 -17.59 18.70
C GLU A 25 -14.47 -18.68 18.38
N ASP A 26 -14.68 -18.99 17.09
CA ASP A 26 -15.13 -20.32 16.64
C ASP A 26 -14.77 -20.61 15.17
N GLY A 27 -13.49 -20.91 14.92
CA GLY A 27 -13.06 -22.26 14.53
C GLY A 27 -13.66 -23.10 13.38
N SER A 28 -14.31 -22.61 12.30
CA SER A 28 -14.70 -23.57 11.23
C SER A 28 -14.84 -23.12 9.75
N GLU A 29 -14.08 -22.17 9.22
CA GLU A 29 -13.97 -22.04 7.74
C GLU A 29 -12.65 -21.42 7.27
N LEU A 30 -11.54 -21.83 7.89
CA LEU A 30 -10.20 -21.59 7.36
C LEU A 30 -9.87 -22.71 6.38
N GLU A 31 -10.69 -22.86 5.33
CA GLU A 31 -10.30 -23.61 4.15
C GLU A 31 -8.96 -23.02 3.70
N ALA A 32 -7.92 -23.85 3.69
CA ALA A 32 -6.55 -23.47 3.45
C ALA A 32 -6.42 -22.87 2.04
N MET A 33 -6.67 -21.57 1.93
CA MET A 33 -6.33 -20.82 0.74
C MET A 33 -4.85 -21.04 0.46
N PRO A 34 -4.48 -21.45 -0.77
CA PRO A 34 -3.10 -21.74 -1.06
C PRO A 34 -2.28 -20.48 -0.82
N VAL A 35 -1.26 -20.59 0.03
CA VAL A 35 -0.29 -19.51 0.26
C VAL A 35 0.43 -19.27 -1.06
N VAL A 36 0.05 -18.19 -1.75
CA VAL A 36 0.75 -17.73 -2.95
C VAL A 36 1.99 -16.96 -2.47
N GLU A 37 3.16 -17.59 -2.57
CA GLU A 37 4.41 -16.91 -2.27
C GLU A 37 4.75 -15.94 -3.41
N GLN A 38 4.69 -14.64 -3.10
CA GLN A 38 5.03 -13.60 -4.07
C GLN A 38 6.56 -13.56 -4.24
N ARG A 39 7.04 -13.96 -5.43
CA ARG A 39 8.45 -13.82 -5.78
C ARG A 39 8.84 -12.34 -5.79
N VAL A 40 9.75 -11.94 -4.91
CA VAL A 40 10.42 -10.63 -4.97
C VAL A 40 11.35 -10.66 -6.19
N LEU A 41 11.16 -9.72 -7.11
CA LEU A 41 12.11 -9.50 -8.21
C LEU A 41 13.22 -8.60 -7.67
N ASP A 42 14.47 -9.06 -7.74
CA ASP A 42 15.62 -8.25 -7.36
C ASP A 42 15.68 -7.00 -8.27
N GLU A 43 15.91 -5.82 -7.68
CA GLU A 43 16.03 -4.56 -8.44
C GLU A 43 17.18 -4.60 -9.47
N GLU A 44 18.16 -5.47 -9.23
CA GLU A 44 19.32 -5.69 -10.10
C GLU A 44 18.97 -6.38 -11.43
N HIS A 45 17.81 -7.07 -11.51
CA HIS A 45 17.34 -7.75 -12.73
C HIS A 45 16.39 -6.89 -13.57
N GLN A 46 16.25 -5.61 -13.28
CA GLN A 46 15.45 -4.71 -14.10
C GLN A 46 16.21 -4.35 -15.39
N VAL A 47 15.64 -4.67 -16.56
CA VAL A 47 16.20 -4.24 -17.85
C VAL A 47 16.30 -2.72 -17.88
N GLY A 48 17.52 -2.20 -18.07
CA GLY A 48 17.74 -0.77 -18.09
C GLY A 48 17.08 -0.13 -19.31
N ARG A 49 16.58 1.10 -19.13
CA ARG A 49 15.83 1.84 -20.16
C ARG A 49 16.59 1.97 -21.49
N ASN A 50 17.92 1.97 -21.45
CA ASN A 50 18.78 2.10 -22.64
C ASN A 50 19.35 0.78 -23.17
N ASP A 51 19.16 -0.34 -22.47
CA ASP A 51 19.71 -1.65 -22.86
C ASP A 51 19.02 -2.22 -24.10
N PRO A 52 19.64 -3.19 -24.80
CA PRO A 52 18.98 -3.91 -25.88
C PRO A 52 17.67 -4.53 -25.39
N CYS A 53 16.61 -4.38 -26.19
CA CYS A 53 15.31 -4.95 -25.82
C CYS A 53 15.37 -6.48 -25.89
N TRP A 54 14.85 -7.14 -24.84
CA TRP A 54 14.80 -8.60 -24.71
C TRP A 54 14.06 -9.32 -25.85
N CYS A 55 13.23 -8.61 -26.64
CA CYS A 55 12.52 -9.15 -27.80
C CYS A 55 13.41 -9.39 -29.04
N GLY A 56 14.71 -9.05 -28.97
CA GLY A 56 15.66 -9.29 -30.08
C GLY A 56 15.56 -8.31 -31.24
N SER A 57 14.81 -7.21 -31.11
CA SER A 57 14.65 -6.22 -32.18
C SER A 57 15.89 -5.38 -32.50
N GLY A 58 16.94 -5.47 -31.66
CA GLY A 58 18.13 -4.61 -31.72
C GLY A 58 17.89 -3.16 -31.29
N LYS A 59 16.65 -2.78 -30.95
CA LYS A 59 16.30 -1.44 -30.44
C LYS A 59 16.57 -1.35 -28.94
N LYS A 60 16.85 -0.14 -28.44
CA LYS A 60 16.89 0.15 -26.99
C LYS A 60 15.53 -0.15 -26.37
N PHE A 61 15.49 -0.65 -25.13
CA PHE A 61 14.27 -1.03 -24.40
C PHE A 61 13.22 0.10 -24.42
N LYS A 62 13.63 1.35 -24.16
CA LYS A 62 12.74 2.53 -24.23
C LYS A 62 12.11 2.85 -25.58
N LYS A 63 12.63 2.28 -26.66
CA LYS A 63 12.13 2.47 -28.04
C LYS A 63 11.37 1.23 -28.53
N CYS A 64 11.09 0.30 -27.63
CA CYS A 64 10.41 -0.96 -27.92
C CYS A 64 9.40 -1.25 -26.78
N HIS A 65 9.72 -2.14 -25.84
CA HIS A 65 8.80 -2.59 -24.79
C HIS A 65 8.85 -1.80 -23.47
N GLY A 66 9.74 -0.81 -23.35
CA GLY A 66 9.87 0.04 -22.16
C GLY A 66 8.98 1.27 -22.18
N SER A 67 7.77 1.15 -22.74
CA SER A 67 6.75 2.20 -22.73
C SER A 67 5.85 2.04 -21.51
#